data_AF-A0AAW1JK23-F1
#
_entry.id   AF-A0AAW1JK23-F1
#
_cell.length_a   1.000
_cell.length_b   1.000
_cell.length_c   1.000
_cell.angle_alpha   90.00
_cell.angle_beta   90.00
_cell.angle_gamma   90.00
#
_symmetry.space_group_name_H-M   'P 1'
#
loop_
_entity.id
_entity.type
_entity.pdbx_description
1 polymer ?
#
loop_
_entity_poly.entity_id
_entity_poly.type
_entity_poly.pdbx_seq_one_letter_code
_entity_poly.pdbx_strand_id
1 'polypeptide(L)'
;MATEDHTNKKRKRRGLRAKHRKKPHDHKLTIPSSSSSHKEIKPSKPSNFLDKMKARLSGGHFRMLNEKLYTCTGNEALKYFKENPTLFDKYHVGYQEQMSHWPELPVNTIIKWLKDRDSSLVVADFGCGDARLAKSVKNKVYSIDLVSSDPSVIACDMSKTPLDSSSVDVAVFCLSLMGTDFPSYLMEAHRVLKPSGMLLIAEVKSRFDTNTGGAEPEKFARAICELGFSTRDKDFSNKMFIMLYFKKKDKRANAKQIEWPELKPCLYKRR
;
A
#
# COMPACT_ATOMS: atom_id res chain seq x y z
N MET A 1 45.85 -39.26 41.66
CA MET A 1 44.87 -38.40 42.36
C MET A 1 43.61 -38.45 41.50
N ALA A 2 42.48 -39.06 41.90
CA ALA A 2 41.77 -39.01 43.19
C ALA A 2 41.35 -37.57 43.54
N THR A 3 40.10 -37.24 43.89
CA THR A 3 39.01 -38.00 44.58
C THR A 3 37.62 -37.71 43.95
N GLU A 4 36.66 -38.66 43.89
CA GLU A 4 35.50 -38.90 44.80
C GLU A 4 34.54 -37.69 44.96
N ASP A 5 33.29 -37.72 44.45
CA ASP A 5 32.01 -38.27 45.01
C ASP A 5 31.15 -37.09 45.63
N HIS A 6 29.85 -37.11 46.00
CA HIS A 6 28.97 -38.19 46.45
C HIS A 6 27.43 -37.89 46.44
N THR A 7 26.61 -38.95 46.35
CA THR A 7 25.18 -39.11 46.76
C THR A 7 23.99 -38.66 45.86
N ASN A 8 22.85 -39.35 46.10
CA ASN A 8 21.54 -39.27 45.42
C ASN A 8 20.40 -39.51 46.46
N LYS A 9 19.17 -38.99 46.29
CA LYS A 9 18.07 -39.05 47.30
C LYS A 9 16.67 -39.44 46.74
N LYS A 10 15.90 -40.20 47.54
CA LYS A 10 14.58 -40.82 47.21
C LYS A 10 13.37 -40.16 47.93
N ARG A 11 12.17 -40.07 47.29
CA ARG A 11 10.76 -39.96 47.84
C ARG A 11 9.77 -39.69 46.66
N LYS A 12 8.66 -40.40 46.31
CA LYS A 12 7.98 -41.68 46.67
C LYS A 12 6.76 -41.70 47.64
N ARG A 13 5.52 -41.24 47.26
CA ARG A 13 4.19 -41.87 47.62
C ARG A 13 2.86 -41.13 47.22
N ARG A 14 1.82 -41.92 46.88
CA ARG A 14 0.32 -41.72 46.95
C ARG A 14 -0.32 -40.55 46.12
N GLY A 15 -1.58 -40.60 45.63
CA GLY A 15 -2.55 -41.70 45.40
C GLY A 15 -3.95 -41.54 46.07
N LEU A 16 -5.07 -41.58 45.32
CA LEU A 16 -6.48 -41.68 45.81
C LEU A 16 -7.48 -42.17 44.71
N ARG A 17 -8.80 -42.29 45.01
CA ARG A 17 -9.74 -43.26 44.35
C ARG A 17 -11.21 -42.79 44.18
N ALA A 18 -11.99 -43.64 43.49
CA ALA A 18 -13.47 -43.74 43.35
C ALA A 18 -14.12 -42.91 42.20
N LYS A 19 -15.37 -43.14 41.73
CA LYS A 19 -16.44 -44.10 42.12
C LYS A 19 -17.16 -44.73 40.89
N HIS A 20 -18.48 -44.59 40.71
CA HIS A 20 -19.35 -45.17 39.65
C HIS A 20 -20.68 -44.38 39.53
N ARG A 21 -21.34 -44.40 38.34
CA ARG A 21 -22.82 -44.53 38.19
C ARG A 21 -23.20 -45.12 36.81
N LYS A 22 -24.48 -45.48 36.59
CA LYS A 22 -24.95 -46.39 35.50
C LYS A 22 -25.65 -45.67 34.31
N LYS A 23 -25.86 -46.45 33.22
CA LYS A 23 -26.58 -46.16 31.95
C LYS A 23 -28.01 -45.60 32.12
N PRO A 24 -28.63 -45.06 31.04
CA PRO A 24 -29.46 -45.93 30.18
C PRO A 24 -29.07 -45.92 28.66
N HIS A 25 -29.95 -46.47 27.83
CA HIS A 25 -29.93 -46.56 26.36
C HIS A 25 -30.15 -45.18 25.67
N ASP A 26 -30.02 -44.99 24.34
CA ASP A 26 -30.22 -45.94 23.24
C ASP A 26 -29.44 -45.68 21.92
N HIS A 27 -29.63 -46.56 20.93
CA HIS A 27 -29.34 -46.44 19.49
C HIS A 27 -28.04 -45.74 19.02
N LYS A 28 -27.05 -46.57 18.65
CA LYS A 28 -25.84 -46.15 17.92
C LYS A 28 -25.86 -46.67 16.48
N LEU A 29 -25.97 -45.76 15.50
CA LEU A 29 -25.83 -46.12 14.08
C LEU A 29 -24.39 -46.49 13.71
N THR A 30 -24.24 -47.35 12.71
CA THR A 30 -22.99 -48.05 12.37
C THR A 30 -22.04 -47.23 11.49
N ILE A 31 -20.74 -47.36 11.79
CA ILE A 31 -19.64 -46.82 10.98
C ILE A 31 -19.19 -47.89 9.96
N PRO A 32 -19.04 -47.55 8.68
CA PRO A 32 -18.11 -48.22 7.77
C PRO A 32 -16.79 -47.45 7.72
N SER A 33 -15.68 -48.11 8.04
CA SER A 33 -14.33 -47.55 7.91
C SER A 33 -13.75 -47.85 6.53
N SER A 34 -13.28 -46.83 5.80
CA SER A 34 -12.56 -47.03 4.53
C SER A 34 -11.37 -46.09 4.37
N SER A 35 -10.17 -46.67 4.48
CA SER A 35 -8.92 -46.30 3.79
C SER A 35 -8.63 -44.82 3.47
N SER A 36 -7.57 -44.29 4.09
CA SER A 36 -6.93 -43.02 3.72
C SER A 36 -6.35 -43.04 2.30
N SER A 37 -7.03 -42.43 1.33
CA SER A 37 -6.45 -42.14 0.02
C SER A 37 -5.63 -40.84 0.07
N HIS A 38 -4.30 -40.93 0.00
CA HIS A 38 -3.46 -39.76 -0.24
C HIS A 38 -3.77 -39.20 -1.64
N LYS A 39 -4.50 -38.08 -1.72
CA LYS A 39 -4.64 -37.32 -2.97
C LYS A 39 -3.35 -36.55 -3.22
N GLU A 40 -2.48 -37.09 -4.07
CA GLU A 40 -1.39 -36.33 -4.67
C GLU A 40 -1.95 -35.06 -5.33
N ILE A 41 -1.45 -33.89 -4.92
CA ILE A 41 -1.79 -32.63 -5.57
C ILE A 41 -1.00 -32.58 -6.87
N LYS A 42 -1.60 -33.10 -7.95
CA LYS A 42 -1.03 -33.01 -9.30
C LYS A 42 -0.84 -31.52 -9.66
N PRO A 43 0.33 -31.14 -10.23
CA PRO A 43 0.55 -29.76 -10.62
C PRO A 43 -0.49 -29.31 -11.65
N SER A 44 -0.90 -28.04 -11.56
CA SER A 44 -1.86 -27.44 -12.47
C SER A 44 -1.36 -27.48 -13.92
N LYS A 45 -2.28 -27.67 -14.86
CA LYS A 45 -1.96 -27.72 -16.30
C LYS A 45 -1.25 -26.43 -16.73
N PRO A 46 -0.30 -26.49 -17.69
CA PRO A 46 0.36 -25.30 -18.22
C PRO A 46 -0.68 -24.35 -18.84
N SER A 47 -0.49 -23.05 -18.64
CA SER A 47 -1.43 -22.03 -19.11
C SER A 47 -1.63 -22.08 -20.62
N ASN A 48 -2.89 -22.03 -21.04
CA ASN A 48 -3.27 -22.26 -22.43
C ASN A 48 -2.77 -21.12 -23.33
N PHE A 49 -2.57 -21.38 -24.62
CA PHE A 49 -2.03 -20.38 -25.54
C PHE A 49 -2.88 -19.09 -25.59
N LEU A 50 -4.21 -19.27 -25.56
CA LEU A 50 -5.18 -18.17 -25.49
C LEU A 50 -5.05 -17.36 -24.19
N ASP A 51 -4.70 -17.97 -23.07
CA ASP A 51 -4.55 -17.27 -21.79
C ASP A 51 -3.25 -16.45 -21.76
N LYS A 52 -2.18 -16.98 -22.37
CA LYS A 52 -0.94 -16.21 -22.62
C LYS A 52 -1.18 -15.03 -23.57
N MET A 53 -2.05 -15.16 -24.57
CA MET A 53 -2.47 -14.04 -25.42
C MET A 53 -3.29 -13.01 -24.63
N LYS A 54 -4.31 -13.43 -23.86
CA LYS A 54 -5.12 -12.54 -23.00
C LYS A 54 -4.24 -11.75 -22.03
N ALA A 55 -3.33 -12.42 -21.31
CA ALA A 55 -2.41 -11.77 -20.37
C ALA A 55 -1.51 -10.72 -21.06
N ARG A 56 -0.98 -11.03 -22.26
CA ARG A 56 -0.20 -10.08 -23.06
C ARG A 56 -1.02 -8.86 -23.51
N LEU A 57 -2.30 -9.06 -23.86
CA LEU A 57 -3.23 -7.99 -24.23
C LEU A 57 -3.58 -7.11 -23.02
N SER A 58 -4.00 -7.70 -21.89
CA SER A 58 -4.32 -6.98 -20.65
C SER A 58 -3.12 -6.15 -20.15
N GLY A 59 -1.93 -6.75 -20.10
CA GLY A 59 -0.70 -6.03 -19.74
C GLY A 59 -0.31 -4.93 -20.75
N GLY A 60 -0.71 -5.07 -22.02
CA GLY A 60 -0.58 -4.01 -23.04
C GLY A 60 -1.51 -2.84 -22.76
N HIS A 61 -2.79 -3.13 -22.54
CA HIS A 61 -3.82 -2.14 -22.24
C HIS A 61 -3.54 -1.39 -20.93
N PHE A 62 -3.10 -2.10 -19.88
CA PHE A 62 -2.64 -1.48 -18.63
C PHE A 62 -1.51 -0.46 -18.86
N ARG A 63 -0.46 -0.83 -19.61
CA ARG A 63 0.67 0.09 -19.88
C ARG A 63 0.20 1.36 -20.58
N MET A 64 -0.69 1.24 -21.57
CA MET A 64 -1.28 2.38 -22.29
C MET A 64 -2.07 3.31 -21.35
N LEU A 65 -2.93 2.75 -20.48
CA LEU A 65 -3.69 3.51 -19.49
C LEU A 65 -2.76 4.22 -18.49
N ASN A 66 -1.79 3.49 -17.94
CA ASN A 66 -0.78 4.00 -17.03
C ASN A 66 0.05 5.13 -17.66
N GLU A 67 0.48 4.97 -18.92
CA GLU A 67 1.22 5.99 -19.67
C GLU A 67 0.37 7.25 -19.91
N LYS A 68 -0.94 7.11 -20.20
CA LYS A 68 -1.86 8.24 -20.29
C LYS A 68 -1.96 9.01 -18.96
N LEU A 69 -1.99 8.32 -17.82
CA LEU A 69 -2.06 8.95 -16.48
C LEU A 69 -0.78 9.70 -16.08
N TYR A 70 0.37 9.36 -16.64
CA TYR A 70 1.62 10.13 -16.45
C TYR A 70 1.83 11.25 -17.51
N THR A 71 0.90 11.43 -18.46
CA THR A 71 1.05 12.36 -19.60
C THR A 71 -0.14 13.33 -19.75
N CYS A 72 -0.95 13.49 -18.70
CA CYS A 72 -2.00 14.50 -18.65
C CYS A 72 -2.25 15.00 -17.21
N THR A 73 -3.10 16.02 -17.09
CA THR A 73 -3.56 16.57 -15.81
C THR A 73 -4.61 15.68 -15.12
N GLY A 74 -4.85 15.90 -13.82
CA GLY A 74 -5.91 15.21 -13.07
C GLY A 74 -7.29 15.40 -13.71
N ASN A 75 -7.57 16.61 -14.20
CA ASN A 75 -8.83 16.95 -14.86
C ASN A 75 -9.03 16.22 -16.20
N GLU A 76 -7.96 16.04 -16.99
CA GLU A 76 -8.01 15.27 -18.24
C GLU A 76 -8.20 13.77 -17.99
N ALA A 77 -7.51 13.22 -16.99
CA ALA A 77 -7.70 11.83 -16.56
C ALA A 77 -9.13 11.58 -16.03
N LEU A 78 -9.68 12.54 -15.26
CA LEU A 78 -11.05 12.49 -14.76
C LEU A 78 -12.07 12.50 -15.90
N LYS A 79 -11.86 13.34 -16.92
CA LYS A 79 -12.68 13.37 -18.13
C LYS A 79 -12.60 12.03 -18.88
N TYR A 80 -11.39 11.54 -19.13
CA TYR A 80 -11.14 10.29 -19.86
C TYR A 80 -11.84 9.07 -19.22
N PHE A 81 -11.78 8.94 -17.89
CA PHE A 81 -12.49 7.86 -17.18
C PHE A 81 -14.00 8.08 -17.09
N LYS A 82 -14.50 9.32 -16.97
CA LYS A 82 -15.95 9.60 -17.03
C LYS A 82 -16.56 9.24 -18.39
N GLU A 83 -15.82 9.51 -19.47
CA GLU A 83 -16.21 9.11 -20.83
C GLU A 83 -16.09 7.59 -21.05
N ASN A 84 -15.28 6.89 -20.26
CA ASN A 84 -15.00 5.46 -20.43
C ASN A 84 -14.92 4.69 -19.09
N PRO A 85 -16.02 4.54 -18.32
CA PRO A 85 -15.95 4.07 -16.92
C PRO A 85 -15.19 2.75 -16.71
N THR A 86 -15.37 1.77 -17.61
CA THR A 86 -14.71 0.45 -17.51
C THR A 86 -13.18 0.49 -17.66
N LEU A 87 -12.58 1.61 -18.07
CA LEU A 87 -11.12 1.75 -18.16
C LEU A 87 -10.48 1.93 -16.78
N PHE A 88 -11.21 2.47 -15.80
CA PHE A 88 -10.71 2.63 -14.43
C PHE A 88 -10.52 1.27 -13.75
N ASP A 89 -11.53 0.39 -13.83
CA ASP A 89 -11.43 -0.99 -13.34
C ASP A 89 -10.29 -1.77 -14.03
N LYS A 90 -10.14 -1.62 -15.35
CA LYS A 90 -9.06 -2.24 -16.13
C LYS A 90 -7.67 -1.72 -15.74
N TYR A 91 -7.55 -0.43 -15.42
CA TYR A 91 -6.33 0.14 -14.88
C TYR A 91 -5.98 -0.50 -13.53
N HIS A 92 -6.93 -0.58 -12.59
CA HIS A 92 -6.67 -1.17 -11.28
C HIS A 92 -6.38 -2.68 -11.34
N VAL A 93 -7.09 -3.45 -12.17
CA VAL A 93 -6.76 -4.88 -12.40
C VAL A 93 -5.33 -5.04 -12.92
N GLY A 94 -4.92 -4.20 -13.88
CA GLY A 94 -3.56 -4.19 -14.41
C GLY A 94 -2.50 -3.77 -13.38
N TYR A 95 -2.81 -2.77 -12.55
CA TYR A 95 -1.95 -2.27 -11.49
C TYR A 95 -1.72 -3.32 -10.40
N GLN A 96 -2.79 -3.95 -9.90
CA GLN A 96 -2.71 -5.02 -8.90
C GLN A 96 -1.89 -6.21 -9.42
N GLU A 97 -2.00 -6.53 -10.72
CA GLU A 97 -1.18 -7.56 -11.37
C GLU A 97 0.29 -7.13 -11.58
N GLN A 98 0.61 -5.84 -11.64
CA GLN A 98 2.01 -5.39 -11.53
C GLN A 98 2.52 -5.47 -10.09
N MET A 99 1.68 -5.11 -9.11
CA MET A 99 2.02 -5.13 -7.68
C MET A 99 2.19 -6.55 -7.13
N SER A 100 1.43 -7.54 -7.62
CA SER A 100 1.57 -8.97 -7.23
C SER A 100 2.99 -9.51 -7.49
N HIS A 101 3.74 -8.90 -8.41
CA HIS A 101 5.10 -9.26 -8.78
C HIS A 101 6.20 -8.45 -8.05
N TRP A 102 5.87 -7.71 -6.99
CA TRP A 102 6.83 -6.96 -6.17
C TRP A 102 7.10 -7.68 -4.83
N PRO A 103 8.37 -7.76 -4.38
CA PRO A 103 8.72 -8.46 -3.12
C PRO A 103 8.26 -7.71 -1.86
N GLU A 104 8.09 -6.39 -1.96
CA GLU A 104 7.52 -5.53 -0.95
C GLU A 104 6.68 -4.46 -1.66
N LEU A 105 5.59 -4.03 -1.03
CA LEU A 105 4.72 -2.95 -1.52
C LEU A 105 4.82 -1.75 -0.59
N PRO A 106 4.94 -0.50 -1.12
CA PRO A 106 5.12 0.69 -0.29
C PRO A 106 3.97 0.93 0.69
N VAL A 107 2.75 0.54 0.31
CA VAL A 107 1.59 0.59 1.21
C VAL A 107 1.79 -0.24 2.48
N ASN A 108 2.53 -1.37 2.43
CA ASN A 108 2.83 -2.17 3.62
C ASN A 108 3.79 -1.41 4.56
N THR A 109 4.78 -0.72 4.01
CA THR A 109 5.73 0.13 4.75
C THR A 109 4.98 1.28 5.46
N ILE A 110 4.00 1.90 4.78
CA ILE A 110 3.13 2.95 5.34
C ILE A 110 2.17 2.38 6.41
N ILE A 111 1.56 1.23 6.17
CA ILE A 111 0.70 0.51 7.14
C ILE A 111 1.49 0.21 8.43
N LYS A 112 2.76 -0.20 8.32
CA LYS A 112 3.65 -0.40 9.48
C LYS A 112 3.91 0.94 10.18
N TRP A 113 4.31 1.97 9.45
CA TRP A 113 4.59 3.30 9.99
C TRP A 113 3.41 3.88 10.80
N LEU A 114 2.17 3.66 10.36
CA LEU A 114 0.96 4.05 11.10
C LEU A 114 0.67 3.16 12.31
N LYS A 115 0.91 1.84 12.22
CA LYS A 115 0.72 0.90 13.34
C LYS A 115 1.71 1.09 14.48
N ASP A 116 2.90 1.60 14.18
CA ASP A 116 3.92 1.99 15.17
C ASP A 116 3.60 3.35 15.84
N ARG A 117 2.38 3.90 15.65
CA ARG A 117 1.93 5.24 16.09
C ARG A 117 0.49 5.22 16.62
N ASP A 118 0.05 6.36 17.14
CA ASP A 118 -1.29 6.52 17.72
C ASP A 118 -2.39 6.39 16.66
N SER A 119 -3.43 5.58 16.95
CA SER A 119 -4.57 5.35 16.07
C SER A 119 -5.54 6.55 15.98
N SER A 120 -5.40 7.57 16.84
CA SER A 120 -6.18 8.81 16.76
C SER A 120 -5.72 9.75 15.63
N LEU A 121 -4.51 9.56 15.08
CA LEU A 121 -4.02 10.34 13.94
C LEU A 121 -4.94 10.17 12.73
N VAL A 122 -5.48 11.26 12.22
CA VAL A 122 -6.33 11.28 11.02
C VAL A 122 -5.45 11.33 9.78
N VAL A 123 -5.71 10.44 8.83
CA VAL A 123 -4.94 10.27 7.60
C VAL A 123 -5.77 10.70 6.39
N ALA A 124 -5.15 11.35 5.40
CA ALA A 124 -5.66 11.44 4.04
C ALA A 124 -4.76 10.62 3.09
N ASP A 125 -5.37 9.75 2.30
CA ASP A 125 -4.71 8.82 1.39
C ASP A 125 -5.04 9.24 -0.05
N PHE A 126 -4.10 9.94 -0.68
CA PHE A 126 -4.25 10.60 -1.98
C PHE A 126 -3.90 9.60 -3.10
N GLY A 127 -4.89 9.23 -3.93
CA GLY A 127 -4.75 8.15 -4.92
C GLY A 127 -4.77 6.78 -4.26
N CYS A 128 -5.76 6.54 -3.40
CA CYS A 128 -5.87 5.37 -2.54
C CYS A 128 -6.20 4.05 -3.26
N GLY A 129 -6.62 4.09 -4.52
CA GLY A 129 -7.07 2.96 -5.32
C GLY A 129 -8.16 2.12 -4.64
N ASP A 130 -7.83 0.90 -4.24
CA ASP A 130 -8.73 -0.04 -3.57
C ASP A 130 -8.96 0.26 -2.07
N ALA A 131 -8.50 1.42 -1.59
CA ALA A 131 -8.54 1.84 -0.18
C ALA A 131 -7.84 0.84 0.78
N ARG A 132 -6.85 0.08 0.29
CA ARG A 132 -6.10 -0.91 1.08
C ARG A 132 -5.46 -0.32 2.34
N LEU A 133 -5.05 0.94 2.34
CA LEU A 133 -4.51 1.59 3.54
C LEU A 133 -5.56 1.67 4.65
N ALA A 134 -6.72 2.25 4.37
CA ALA A 134 -7.86 2.35 5.29
C ALA A 134 -8.29 0.98 5.82
N LYS A 135 -8.38 -0.01 4.92
CA LYS A 135 -8.74 -1.41 5.24
C LYS A 135 -7.70 -2.16 6.08
N SER A 136 -6.53 -1.56 6.33
CA SER A 136 -5.39 -2.20 7.01
C SER A 136 -4.99 -1.59 8.36
N VAL A 137 -5.55 -0.43 8.76
CA VAL A 137 -5.17 0.32 9.97
C VAL A 137 -6.38 0.60 10.88
N LYS A 138 -6.14 1.12 12.09
CA LYS A 138 -7.21 1.57 13.01
C LYS A 138 -7.53 3.07 12.90
N ASN A 139 -6.68 3.82 12.19
CA ASN A 139 -6.81 5.26 12.01
C ASN A 139 -8.06 5.63 11.23
N LYS A 140 -8.59 6.83 11.46
CA LYS A 140 -9.54 7.43 10.51
C LYS A 140 -8.77 7.81 9.25
N VAL A 141 -9.03 7.09 8.15
CA VAL A 141 -8.43 7.38 6.84
C VAL A 141 -9.50 7.94 5.91
N TYR A 142 -9.27 9.13 5.37
CA TYR A 142 -9.98 9.64 4.20
C TYR A 142 -9.29 9.10 2.95
N SER A 143 -9.83 8.03 2.39
CA SER A 143 -9.38 7.48 1.11
C SER A 143 -9.94 8.35 -0.04
N ILE A 144 -9.05 8.84 -0.89
CA ILE A 144 -9.36 9.78 -1.98
C ILE A 144 -8.81 9.21 -3.28
N ASP A 145 -9.62 9.16 -4.34
CA ASP A 145 -9.17 8.80 -5.68
C ASP A 145 -9.99 9.54 -6.75
N LEU A 146 -9.54 9.49 -8.00
CA LEU A 146 -10.12 10.22 -9.12
C LEU A 146 -11.52 9.70 -9.50
N VAL A 147 -11.71 8.39 -9.34
CA VAL A 147 -12.97 7.63 -9.54
C VAL A 147 -13.00 6.53 -8.48
N SER A 148 -14.18 6.02 -8.11
CA SER A 148 -14.30 4.81 -7.30
C SER A 148 -15.66 4.14 -7.48
N SER A 149 -15.69 2.83 -7.31
CA SER A 149 -16.90 2.02 -7.10
C SER A 149 -17.12 1.63 -5.63
N ASP A 150 -16.13 1.88 -4.76
CA ASP A 150 -16.21 1.73 -3.31
C ASP A 150 -16.74 3.03 -2.69
N PRO A 151 -17.92 3.03 -2.04
CA PRO A 151 -18.56 4.23 -1.50
C PRO A 151 -17.88 4.81 -0.25
N SER A 152 -16.84 4.16 0.28
CA SER A 152 -15.99 4.74 1.33
C SER A 152 -14.89 5.67 0.79
N VAL A 153 -14.66 5.67 -0.52
CA VAL A 153 -13.67 6.52 -1.20
C VAL A 153 -14.31 7.82 -1.66
N ILE A 154 -13.62 8.93 -1.38
CA ILE A 154 -13.96 10.26 -1.87
C ILE A 154 -13.50 10.36 -3.33
N ALA A 155 -14.44 10.22 -4.27
CA ALA A 155 -14.18 10.34 -5.70
C ALA A 155 -14.05 11.82 -6.13
N CYS A 156 -12.82 12.34 -6.22
CA CYS A 156 -12.54 13.71 -6.67
C CYS A 156 -11.12 13.87 -7.26
N ASP A 157 -10.91 14.93 -8.02
CA ASP A 157 -9.54 15.37 -8.37
C ASP A 157 -8.78 15.77 -7.09
N MET A 158 -7.68 15.07 -6.82
CA MET A 158 -6.91 15.24 -5.58
C MET A 158 -6.06 16.51 -5.52
N SER A 159 -6.10 17.36 -6.56
CA SER A 159 -5.67 18.77 -6.49
C SER A 159 -6.63 19.65 -5.68
N LYS A 160 -7.87 19.21 -5.45
CA LYS A 160 -8.90 19.96 -4.71
C LYS A 160 -9.91 19.03 -4.03
N THR A 161 -9.51 18.49 -2.88
CA THR A 161 -10.31 17.62 -2.03
C THR A 161 -11.43 18.39 -1.30
N PRO A 162 -12.52 17.72 -0.88
CA PRO A 162 -13.55 18.32 -0.04
C PRO A 162 -13.16 18.41 1.46
N LEU A 163 -11.90 18.12 1.83
CA LEU A 163 -11.46 18.17 3.23
C LEU A 163 -11.18 19.61 3.69
N ASP A 164 -11.45 19.90 4.96
CA ASP A 164 -11.11 21.20 5.56
C ASP A 164 -9.60 21.44 5.64
N SER A 165 -9.21 22.71 5.65
CA SER A 165 -7.81 23.11 5.81
C SER A 165 -7.33 22.82 7.24
N SER A 166 -6.15 22.24 7.40
CA SER A 166 -5.62 21.76 8.69
C SER A 166 -6.52 20.74 9.42
N SER A 167 -7.19 19.85 8.68
CA SER A 167 -8.06 18.80 9.23
C SER A 167 -7.36 17.45 9.53
N VAL A 168 -6.25 17.13 8.85
CA VAL A 168 -5.58 15.82 8.96
C VAL A 168 -4.19 15.90 9.57
N ASP A 169 -3.77 14.83 10.26
CA ASP A 169 -2.45 14.71 10.91
C ASP A 169 -1.39 14.11 9.98
N VAL A 170 -1.83 13.27 9.04
CA VAL A 170 -0.98 12.59 8.06
C VAL A 170 -1.58 12.70 6.65
N ALA A 171 -0.75 12.97 5.64
CA ALA A 171 -1.09 12.85 4.23
C ALA A 171 -0.16 11.84 3.57
N VAL A 172 -0.72 10.97 2.73
CA VAL A 172 -0.02 9.87 2.06
C VAL A 172 -0.20 9.99 0.55
N PHE A 173 0.90 9.87 -0.19
CA PHE A 173 0.91 9.54 -1.62
C PHE A 173 1.62 8.19 -1.78
N CYS A 174 0.95 7.21 -2.39
CA CYS A 174 1.47 5.84 -2.53
C CYS A 174 1.45 5.40 -4.00
N LEU A 175 2.53 5.74 -4.73
CA LEU A 175 2.66 5.60 -6.19
C LEU A 175 1.65 6.44 -7.00
N SER A 176 1.14 7.53 -6.41
CA SER A 176 -0.01 8.30 -6.88
C SER A 176 0.30 9.72 -7.40
N LEU A 177 1.57 10.18 -7.41
CA LEU A 177 1.94 11.47 -8.00
C LEU A 177 2.02 11.38 -9.54
N MET A 178 0.93 10.96 -10.18
CA MET A 178 0.93 10.56 -11.59
C MET A 178 0.88 11.74 -12.57
N GLY A 179 -0.15 12.57 -12.49
CA GLY A 179 -0.40 13.60 -13.50
C GLY A 179 0.65 14.70 -13.53
N THR A 180 0.71 15.41 -14.67
CA THR A 180 1.68 16.50 -14.90
C THR A 180 1.49 17.68 -13.96
N ASP A 181 0.29 17.81 -13.37
CA ASP A 181 -0.09 18.79 -12.36
C ASP A 181 0.14 18.32 -10.91
N PHE A 182 0.96 17.28 -10.66
CA PHE A 182 1.29 16.78 -9.30
C PHE A 182 1.71 17.84 -8.25
N PRO A 183 2.33 19.00 -8.59
CA PRO A 183 2.58 20.05 -7.60
C PRO A 183 1.30 20.56 -6.92
N SER A 184 0.17 20.56 -7.63
CA SER A 184 -1.13 20.94 -7.07
C SER A 184 -1.61 19.95 -6.00
N TYR A 185 -1.37 18.65 -6.17
CA TYR A 185 -1.73 17.64 -5.19
C TYR A 185 -0.90 17.82 -3.90
N LEU A 186 0.40 18.14 -4.05
CA LEU A 186 1.28 18.45 -2.92
C LEU A 186 0.88 19.75 -2.21
N MET A 187 0.46 20.78 -2.95
CA MET A 187 -0.11 22.02 -2.40
C MET A 187 -1.41 21.75 -1.61
N GLU A 188 -2.23 20.83 -2.10
CA GLU A 188 -3.49 20.43 -1.46
C GLU A 188 -3.24 19.59 -0.20
N ALA A 189 -2.31 18.63 -0.24
CA ALA A 189 -1.83 17.93 0.96
C ALA A 189 -1.28 18.92 2.01
N HIS A 190 -0.54 19.95 1.58
CA HIS A 190 -0.12 21.04 2.46
C HIS A 190 -1.30 21.85 3.03
N ARG A 191 -2.40 22.03 2.28
CA ARG A 191 -3.60 22.72 2.77
C ARG A 191 -4.31 21.91 3.87
N VAL A 192 -4.56 20.62 3.62
CA VAL A 192 -5.35 19.78 4.54
C VAL A 192 -4.56 19.35 5.78
N LEU A 193 -3.23 19.24 5.71
CA LEU A 193 -2.39 18.91 6.86
C LEU A 193 -2.43 19.99 7.95
N LYS A 194 -2.54 19.58 9.21
CA LYS A 194 -2.32 20.42 10.39
C LYS A 194 -0.88 20.97 10.43
N PRO A 195 -0.63 22.11 11.11
CA PRO A 195 0.74 22.48 11.53
C PRO A 195 1.43 21.29 12.19
N SER A 196 2.73 21.10 11.90
CA SER A 196 3.48 19.93 12.37
C SER A 196 2.95 18.54 11.94
N GLY A 197 1.97 18.44 11.04
CA GLY A 197 1.52 17.17 10.45
C GLY A 197 2.56 16.53 9.51
N MET A 198 2.38 15.25 9.19
CA MET A 198 3.33 14.44 8.42
C MET A 198 2.88 14.21 6.97
N LEU A 199 3.81 14.35 6.02
CA LEU A 199 3.63 13.99 4.62
C LEU A 199 4.53 12.79 4.29
N LEU A 200 3.91 11.71 3.82
CA LEU A 200 4.56 10.47 3.41
C LEU A 200 4.41 10.34 1.89
N ILE A 201 5.52 10.19 1.18
CA ILE A 201 5.52 9.94 -0.27
C ILE A 201 6.27 8.64 -0.53
N ALA A 202 5.61 7.71 -1.20
CA ALA A 202 6.22 6.55 -1.81
C ALA A 202 6.07 6.62 -3.32
N GLU A 203 7.17 6.47 -4.06
CA GLU A 203 7.16 6.58 -5.52
C GLU A 203 8.13 5.59 -6.18
N VAL A 204 7.87 5.23 -7.44
CA VAL A 204 8.67 4.21 -8.14
C VAL A 204 10.07 4.72 -8.43
N LYS A 205 11.09 3.95 -8.05
CA LYS A 205 12.50 4.38 -8.01
C LYS A 205 13.04 4.80 -9.39
N SER A 206 12.53 4.22 -10.47
CA SER A 206 12.89 4.60 -11.85
C SER A 206 12.37 5.96 -12.30
N ARG A 207 11.42 6.59 -11.58
CA ARG A 207 11.03 8.00 -11.80
C ARG A 207 12.13 8.98 -11.36
N PHE A 208 13.06 8.50 -10.53
CA PHE A 208 14.17 9.26 -9.95
C PHE A 208 15.56 8.78 -10.41
N ASP A 209 15.61 7.97 -11.48
CA ASP A 209 16.87 7.49 -12.05
C ASP A 209 17.39 8.48 -13.09
N THR A 210 18.26 9.40 -12.65
CA THR A 210 18.88 10.47 -13.45
C THR A 210 19.60 9.96 -14.69
N ASN A 211 20.19 8.76 -14.63
CA ASN A 211 20.85 8.10 -15.76
C ASN A 211 19.89 7.79 -16.92
N THR A 212 18.58 7.86 -16.67
CA THR A 212 17.53 7.66 -17.67
C THR A 212 16.61 8.88 -17.83
N GLY A 213 16.99 10.04 -17.30
CA GLY A 213 16.15 11.26 -17.30
C GLY A 213 15.05 11.27 -16.23
N GLY A 214 15.23 10.55 -15.12
CA GLY A 214 14.41 10.72 -13.91
C GLY A 214 14.86 11.92 -13.06
N ALA A 215 13.99 12.39 -12.17
CA ALA A 215 14.27 13.50 -11.27
C ALA A 215 15.37 13.18 -10.23
N GLU A 216 16.21 14.15 -9.88
CA GLU A 216 17.07 14.01 -8.70
C GLU A 216 16.23 13.97 -7.41
N PRO A 217 16.33 12.93 -6.55
CA PRO A 217 15.63 12.87 -5.27
C PRO A 217 15.86 14.10 -4.38
N GLU A 218 17.07 14.69 -4.46
CA GLU A 218 17.43 15.89 -3.71
C GLU A 218 16.85 17.19 -4.28
N LYS A 219 16.59 17.30 -5.59
CA LYS A 219 15.82 18.42 -6.15
C LYS A 219 14.35 18.31 -5.73
N PHE A 220 13.78 17.11 -5.83
CA PHE A 220 12.38 16.87 -5.44
C PHE A 220 12.13 17.14 -3.94
N ALA A 221 13.02 16.65 -3.07
CA ALA A 221 12.96 16.93 -1.63
C ALA A 221 13.13 18.42 -1.29
N ARG A 222 13.96 19.17 -2.05
CA ARG A 222 14.08 20.63 -1.91
C ARG A 222 12.80 21.36 -2.30
N ALA A 223 12.19 21.05 -3.45
CA ALA A 223 10.92 21.65 -3.86
C ALA A 223 9.79 21.44 -2.82
N ILE A 224 9.73 20.24 -2.22
CA ILE A 224 8.82 19.95 -1.10
C ILE A 224 9.17 20.79 0.15
N CYS A 225 10.46 21.00 0.45
CA CYS A 225 10.86 21.85 1.57
C CYS A 225 10.53 23.34 1.35
N GLU A 226 10.57 23.81 0.11
CA GLU A 226 10.19 25.17 -0.30
C GLU A 226 8.68 25.40 -0.22
N LEU A 227 7.87 24.39 -0.59
CA LEU A 227 6.40 24.41 -0.46
C LEU A 227 5.91 24.66 0.97
N GLY A 228 6.70 24.26 1.99
CA GLY A 228 6.35 24.45 3.39
C GLY A 228 6.71 23.28 4.30
N PHE A 229 7.46 22.29 3.83
CA PHE A 229 7.83 21.12 4.62
C PHE A 229 9.27 21.14 5.14
N SER A 230 9.58 20.19 6.01
CA SER A 230 10.93 19.85 6.47
C SER A 230 11.14 18.35 6.30
N THR A 231 12.22 17.93 5.64
CA THR A 231 12.64 16.53 5.58
C THR A 231 12.76 15.97 7.00
N ARG A 232 12.31 14.73 7.18
CA ARG A 232 12.48 13.95 8.42
C ARG A 232 13.33 12.71 8.20
N ASP A 233 13.06 12.00 7.11
CA ASP A 233 13.78 10.76 6.75
C ASP A 233 13.62 10.48 5.25
N LYS A 234 14.53 9.69 4.68
CA LYS A 234 14.52 9.24 3.27
C LYS A 234 15.09 7.83 3.19
N ASP A 235 14.28 6.87 2.76
CA ASP A 235 14.74 5.51 2.49
C ASP A 235 14.81 5.25 0.98
N PHE A 236 16.02 4.96 0.52
CA PHE A 236 16.36 4.61 -0.85
C PHE A 236 16.83 3.14 -0.97
N SER A 237 16.73 2.34 0.08
CA SER A 237 17.26 0.96 0.13
C SER A 237 16.45 -0.02 -0.71
N ASN A 238 15.13 0.16 -0.79
CA ASN A 238 14.26 -0.70 -1.60
C ASN A 238 14.64 -0.64 -3.10
N LYS A 239 14.45 -1.76 -3.81
CA LYS A 239 14.83 -1.90 -5.23
C LYS A 239 13.78 -1.34 -6.19
N MET A 240 12.53 -1.22 -5.76
CA MET A 240 11.38 -0.89 -6.60
C MET A 240 10.86 0.53 -6.37
N PHE A 241 10.83 0.99 -5.11
CA PHE A 241 10.34 2.31 -4.72
C PHE A 241 11.34 3.07 -3.84
N ILE A 242 11.07 4.36 -3.62
CA ILE A 242 11.69 5.20 -2.60
C ILE A 242 10.62 5.59 -1.58
N MET A 243 11.02 5.82 -0.33
CA MET A 243 10.17 6.43 0.71
C MET A 243 10.76 7.77 1.13
N LEU A 244 9.92 8.80 1.20
CA LEU A 244 10.29 10.14 1.64
C LEU A 244 9.32 10.60 2.74
N TYR A 245 9.88 11.02 3.88
CA TYR A 245 9.11 11.44 5.04
C TYR A 245 9.38 12.91 5.34
N PHE A 246 8.31 13.70 5.43
CA PHE A 246 8.38 15.14 5.67
C PHE A 246 7.43 15.56 6.80
N LYS A 247 7.77 16.63 7.52
CA LYS A 247 6.89 17.29 8.51
C LYS A 247 6.58 18.71 8.04
N LYS A 248 5.29 19.09 7.99
CA LYS A 248 4.86 20.44 7.65
C LYS A 248 5.41 21.46 8.66
N LYS A 249 5.93 22.59 8.18
CA LYS A 249 6.39 23.71 9.01
C LYS A 249 5.18 24.47 9.55
N ASP A 250 5.29 24.97 10.78
CA ASP A 250 4.19 25.68 11.44
C ASP A 250 3.97 27.10 10.87
N LYS A 251 4.98 27.65 10.17
CA LYS A 251 4.88 28.84 9.33
C LYS A 251 4.98 28.43 7.86
N ARG A 252 4.00 28.83 7.03
CA ARG A 252 4.06 28.71 5.57
C ARG A 252 5.24 29.54 5.05
N ALA A 253 5.98 29.03 4.07
CA ALA A 253 6.98 29.84 3.38
C ALA A 253 6.30 30.94 2.55
N ASN A 254 6.93 32.11 2.41
CA ASN A 254 6.58 33.07 1.37
C ASN A 254 6.97 32.45 0.03
N ALA A 255 6.02 31.76 -0.60
CA ALA A 255 6.25 30.97 -1.79
C ALA A 255 6.64 31.87 -2.97
N LYS A 256 7.94 31.89 -3.28
CA LYS A 256 8.40 32.14 -4.65
C LYS A 256 7.86 31.03 -5.56
N GLN A 257 7.93 31.24 -6.87
CA GLN A 257 7.65 30.19 -7.85
C GLN A 257 8.64 29.04 -7.64
N ILE A 258 8.14 27.87 -7.24
CA ILE A 258 8.95 26.68 -6.92
C ILE A 258 9.33 25.98 -8.23
N GLU A 259 10.61 25.66 -8.39
CA GLU A 259 11.10 24.86 -9.51
C GLU A 259 10.85 23.37 -9.22
N TRP A 260 9.75 22.83 -9.75
CA TRP A 260 9.41 21.41 -9.60
C TRP A 260 10.15 20.56 -10.63
N PRO A 261 10.95 19.56 -10.23
CA PRO A 261 11.57 18.64 -11.17
C PRO A 261 10.54 17.69 -11.78
N GLU A 262 10.64 17.44 -13.08
CA GLU A 262 9.72 16.56 -13.80
C GLU A 262 9.83 15.10 -13.35
N LEU A 263 8.71 14.53 -12.86
CA LEU A 263 8.65 13.15 -12.40
C LEU A 263 8.34 12.20 -13.55
N LYS A 264 9.38 11.76 -14.27
CA LYS A 264 9.35 10.79 -15.36
C LYS A 264 8.27 9.69 -15.19
N PRO A 265 7.51 9.32 -16.24
CA PRO A 265 6.49 8.25 -16.18
C PRO A 265 7.00 6.91 -15.64
N CYS A 266 6.19 6.22 -14.81
CA CYS A 266 6.49 4.84 -14.41
C CYS A 266 6.13 3.85 -15.53
N LEU A 267 7.05 3.67 -16.48
CA LEU A 267 6.91 2.70 -17.56
C LEU A 267 7.20 1.27 -17.05
N TYR A 268 6.14 0.56 -16.64
CA TYR A 268 6.21 -0.86 -16.26
C TYR A 268 6.73 -1.72 -17.41
N LYS A 269 8.01 -2.11 -17.35
CA LYS A 269 8.68 -2.94 -18.37
C LYS A 269 8.00 -4.31 -18.48
N ARG A 270 8.03 -4.89 -19.68
CA ARG A 270 7.73 -6.33 -19.86
C ARG A 270 8.73 -7.13 -19.03
N ARG A 271 8.23 -8.08 -18.26
CA ARG A 271 8.98 -9.19 -17.66
C ARG A 271 8.65 -10.46 -18.45
#